data_AF-A0A2D8K7C8-F1
#
_entry.id   AF-A0A2D8K7C8-F1
#
_cell.length_a   1.000
_cell.length_b   1.000
_cell.length_c   1.000
_cell.angle_alpha   90.00
_cell.angle_beta   90.00
_cell.angle_gamma   90.00
#
_symmetry.space_group_name_H-M   'P 1'
#
loop_
_entity.id
_entity.type
_entity.pdbx_description
1 polymer ?
#
loop_
_entity_poly.entity_id
_entity_poly.type
_entity_poly.pdbx_seq_one_letter_code
_entity_poly.pdbx_strand_id
1 'polypeptide(L)'
;MTLSRYLDRLEKAGLIERRSDPSDGRAKCIHTTRRAGAVLSAIRRHSDELIEEVEEGLSDQEKQMLRTALKIMRGNFSQRLQE
;
A
#
# COMPACT_ATOMS: atom_id res chain seq x y z
N MET A 1 -1.70 16.12 8.02
CA MET A 1 -0.68 15.24 8.64
C MET A 1 0.40 14.96 7.61
N THR A 2 1.68 15.08 7.95
CA THR A 2 2.81 14.84 7.02
C THR A 2 3.25 13.37 7.03
N LEU A 3 3.80 12.89 5.91
CA LEU A 3 4.34 11.52 5.77
C LEU A 3 5.34 11.17 6.89
N SER A 4 6.19 12.12 7.28
CA SER A 4 7.19 11.92 8.33
C SER A 4 6.58 11.42 9.65
N ARG A 5 5.44 11.98 10.07
CA ARG A 5 4.79 11.59 11.33
C ARG A 5 4.25 10.16 11.29
N TYR A 6 3.82 9.67 10.13
CA TYR A 6 3.42 8.27 9.97
C TYR A 6 4.63 7.35 10.02
N LEU A 7 5.72 7.71 9.34
CA LEU A 7 6.96 6.96 9.38
C LEU A 7 7.51 6.88 10.82
N ASP A 8 7.40 7.95 11.62
CA ASP A 8 7.87 7.93 13.02
C ASP A 8 7.11 6.90 13.85
N ARG A 9 5.79 6.76 13.61
CA ARG A 9 4.96 5.78 14.31
C ARG A 9 5.29 4.35 13.88
N LEU A 10 5.51 4.13 12.59
CA LEU A 10 5.88 2.81 12.07
C LEU A 10 7.27 2.37 12.57
N GLU A 11 8.22 3.30 12.67
CA GLU A 11 9.55 3.05 13.21
C GLU A 11 9.49 2.75 14.71
N LYS A 12 8.73 3.56 15.49
CA LYS A 12 8.47 3.27 16.92
C LYS A 12 7.78 1.92 17.15
N ALA A 13 6.97 1.46 16.21
CA ALA A 13 6.34 0.14 16.26
C ALA A 13 7.30 -1.00 15.83
N GLY A 14 8.53 -0.67 15.42
CA GLY A 14 9.52 -1.64 14.93
C GLY A 14 9.16 -2.28 13.60
N LEU A 15 8.29 -1.65 12.80
CA LEU A 15 7.83 -2.16 11.51
C LEU A 15 8.70 -1.66 10.35
N ILE A 16 9.34 -0.51 10.52
CA ILE A 16 10.31 0.02 9.56
C ILE A 16 11.58 0.45 10.29
N GLU A 17 12.63 0.65 9.51
CA GLU A 17 13.87 1.32 9.91
C GLU A 17 14.25 2.34 8.83
N ARG A 18 14.92 3.44 9.24
CA ARG A 18 15.47 4.43 8.32
C ARG A 18 16.99 4.31 8.24
N ARG A 19 17.50 4.18 7.03
CA ARG A 19 18.93 4.13 6.75
C ARG A 19 19.34 5.35 5.93
N SER A 20 20.52 5.91 6.18
CA SER A 20 21.05 6.95 5.30
C SER A 20 21.32 6.36 3.91
N ASP A 21 21.01 7.11 2.87
CA ASP A 21 21.37 6.70 1.51
C ASP A 21 22.90 6.81 1.35
N PRO A 22 23.58 5.78 0.81
CA PRO A 22 25.03 5.80 0.63
C PRO A 22 25.52 6.81 -0.42
N SER A 23 24.63 7.28 -1.31
CA SER A 23 24.91 8.25 -2.36
C SER A 23 24.46 9.69 -2.00
N ASP A 24 23.48 9.86 -1.09
CA ASP A 24 23.11 11.17 -0.52
C ASP A 24 22.80 11.08 0.98
N GLY A 25 23.69 11.57 1.84
CA GLY A 25 23.50 11.55 3.30
C GLY A 25 22.29 12.34 3.82
N ARG A 26 21.68 13.20 3.00
CA ARG A 26 20.43 13.92 3.33
C ARG A 26 19.19 13.05 3.08
N ALA A 27 19.29 12.03 2.24
CA ALA A 27 18.20 11.10 1.97
C ALA A 27 18.15 9.99 3.04
N LYS A 28 16.92 9.54 3.33
CA LYS A 28 16.65 8.42 4.23
C LYS A 28 15.86 7.35 3.48
N CYS A 29 16.46 6.19 3.30
CA CYS A 29 15.82 5.01 2.73
C CYS A 29 14.98 4.33 3.81
N ILE A 30 13.71 4.03 3.48
CA ILE A 30 12.78 3.33 4.37
C ILE A 30 12.86 1.84 4.05
N HIS A 31 13.16 1.02 5.04
CA HIS A 31 13.18 -0.44 4.92
C HIS A 31 12.16 -1.06 5.89
N THR A 32 11.41 -2.05 5.42
CA THR A 32 10.55 -2.84 6.30
C THR A 32 11.40 -3.82 7.11
N THR A 33 11.07 -3.97 8.39
CA THR A 33 11.72 -4.98 9.23
C THR A 33 11.11 -6.36 9.01
N ARG A 34 11.76 -7.41 9.51
CA ARG A 34 11.19 -8.77 9.52
C ARG A 34 9.84 -8.83 10.23
N ARG A 35 9.63 -8.00 11.26
CA ARG A 35 8.35 -7.91 12.01
C ARG A 35 7.22 -7.39 11.14
N ALA A 36 7.50 -6.43 10.24
CA ALA A 36 6.49 -5.95 9.31
C ALA A 36 6.00 -7.04 8.36
N GLY A 37 6.85 -8.02 8.01
CA GLY A 37 6.44 -9.15 7.17
C GLY A 37 5.18 -9.85 7.69
N ALA A 38 5.17 -10.25 8.96
CA ALA A 38 4.02 -10.93 9.58
C ALA A 38 2.75 -10.06 9.60
N VAL A 39 2.89 -8.77 9.90
CA VAL A 39 1.77 -7.82 9.92
C VAL A 39 1.21 -7.61 8.51
N LEU A 40 2.07 -7.42 7.51
CA LEU A 40 1.66 -7.26 6.12
C LEU A 40 0.98 -8.52 5.59
N SER A 41 1.47 -9.70 5.92
CA SER A 41 0.83 -10.97 5.56
C SER A 41 -0.56 -11.09 6.17
N ALA A 42 -0.75 -10.70 7.43
CA ALA A 42 -2.07 -10.69 8.06
C ALA A 42 -3.03 -9.70 7.39
N ILE A 43 -2.56 -8.48 7.09
CA ILE A 43 -3.38 -7.48 6.39
C ILE A 43 -3.79 -7.98 5.01
N ARG A 44 -2.87 -8.58 4.24
CA ARG A 44 -3.18 -9.12 2.91
C ARG A 44 -4.24 -10.20 2.99
N ARG A 45 -4.07 -11.20 3.85
CA ARG A 45 -5.05 -12.27 4.04
C ARG A 45 -6.45 -11.72 4.35
N HIS A 46 -6.58 -10.79 5.31
CA HIS A 46 -7.88 -10.20 5.63
C HIS A 46 -8.45 -9.35 4.50
N SER A 47 -7.59 -8.70 3.72
CA SER A 47 -8.02 -7.94 2.55
C SER A 47 -8.51 -8.88 1.45
N ASP A 48 -7.83 -10.00 1.23
CA ASP A 48 -8.19 -11.01 0.24
C ASP A 48 -9.54 -11.67 0.62
N GLU A 49 -9.72 -12.04 1.90
CA GLU A 49 -10.99 -12.56 2.45
C GLU A 49 -12.14 -11.57 2.21
N LEU A 50 -11.95 -10.29 2.54
CA LEU A 50 -12.96 -9.26 2.34
C LEU A 50 -13.28 -9.02 0.85
N ILE A 51 -12.27 -9.01 0.00
CA ILE A 51 -12.46 -8.82 -1.44
C ILE A 51 -13.22 -10.01 -2.03
N GLU A 52 -12.93 -11.23 -1.59
CA GLU A 52 -13.63 -12.43 -2.03
C GLU A 52 -15.11 -12.39 -1.65
N GLU A 53 -15.44 -11.97 -0.42
CA GLU A 53 -16.82 -11.78 0.04
C GLU A 53 -17.56 -10.70 -0.79
N VAL A 54 -16.91 -9.55 -1.02
CA VAL A 54 -17.54 -8.44 -1.76
C VAL A 54 -17.72 -8.76 -3.26
N GLU A 55 -16.87 -9.61 -3.82
CA GLU A 55 -16.96 -10.04 -5.22
C GLU A 55 -17.76 -11.35 -5.41
N GLU A 56 -18.46 -11.83 -4.38
CA GLU A 56 -19.31 -13.02 -4.47
C GLU A 56 -20.36 -12.85 -5.60
N GLY A 57 -20.53 -13.91 -6.40
CA GLY A 57 -21.46 -13.91 -7.53
C GLY A 57 -20.91 -13.36 -8.85
N LEU A 58 -19.71 -12.76 -8.86
CA LEU A 58 -19.02 -12.37 -10.09
C LEU A 58 -18.16 -13.51 -10.64
N SER A 59 -18.17 -13.70 -11.96
CA SER A 59 -17.19 -14.53 -12.65
C SER A 59 -15.78 -13.89 -12.61
N ASP A 60 -14.73 -14.69 -12.81
CA ASP A 60 -13.35 -14.18 -12.86
C ASP A 60 -13.16 -13.12 -13.96
N GLN A 61 -13.88 -13.26 -15.08
CA GLN A 61 -13.86 -12.29 -16.16
C GLN A 61 -14.48 -10.95 -15.72
N GLU A 62 -15.63 -10.98 -15.05
CA GLU A 62 -16.28 -9.78 -14.52
C GLU A 62 -15.44 -9.09 -13.44
N LYS A 63 -14.83 -9.86 -12.53
CA LYS A 63 -13.88 -9.33 -11.53
C LYS A 63 -12.71 -8.62 -12.21
N GLN A 64 -12.15 -9.20 -13.27
CA GLN A 64 -11.04 -8.60 -14.01
C GLN A 64 -11.46 -7.32 -14.77
N MET A 65 -12.66 -7.31 -15.35
CA MET A 65 -13.23 -6.13 -16.00
C MET A 65 -13.45 -5.00 -15.00
N LEU A 66 -14.03 -5.29 -13.83
CA LEU A 66 -14.25 -4.33 -12.76
C LEU A 66 -12.93 -3.71 -12.29
N ARG A 67 -11.90 -4.53 -12.02
CA ARG A 67 -10.57 -4.05 -11.62
C ARG A 67 -9.95 -3.13 -12.66
N THR A 68 -10.14 -3.43 -13.95
CA THR A 68 -9.64 -2.62 -15.06
C THR A 68 -10.35 -1.26 -15.09
N ALA A 69 -11.68 -1.25 -15.00
CA ALA A 69 -12.48 -0.03 -14.97
C ALA A 69 -12.11 0.88 -13.78
N LEU A 70 -11.97 0.31 -12.57
CA LEU A 70 -11.58 1.06 -11.37
C LEU A 70 -10.18 1.68 -11.50
N LYS A 71 -9.22 0.97 -12.12
CA LYS A 71 -7.87 1.51 -12.38
C LYS A 71 -7.91 2.70 -13.33
N ILE A 72 -8.73 2.64 -14.38
CA ILE A 72 -8.93 3.75 -15.33
C ILE A 72 -9.55 4.96 -14.61
N MET A 73 -10.64 4.75 -13.87
CA MET A 73 -11.29 5.84 -13.12
C MET A 73 -10.33 6.52 -12.14
N ARG A 74 -9.53 5.73 -11.40
CA ARG A 74 -8.49 6.26 -10.52
C ARG A 74 -7.46 7.07 -11.28
N GLY A 75 -7.00 6.59 -12.44
CA GLY A 75 -6.05 7.31 -13.29
C GLY A 75 -6.57 8.68 -13.72
N ASN A 76 -7.80 8.72 -14.25
CA ASN A 76 -8.46 9.96 -14.65
C ASN A 76 -8.62 10.94 -13.48
N PHE A 77 -8.98 10.43 -12.29
CA PHE A 77 -9.12 11.25 -11.09
C PHE A 77 -7.78 11.83 -10.62
N SER A 78 -6.71 11.02 -10.61
CA SER A 78 -5.37 11.48 -10.23
C SER A 78 -4.82 12.53 -11.19
N GLN A 79 -5.06 12.40 -12.50
CA GLN A 79 -4.64 13.39 -13.50
C GLN A 79 -5.34 14.73 -13.26
N ARG A 80 -6.65 14.72 -13.00
CA ARG A 80 -7.44 15.93 -12.75
C ARG A 80 -7.00 16.69 -11.49
N LEU A 81 -6.50 16.01 -10.47
CA LEU A 81 -6.01 16.67 -9.24
C LEU A 81 -4.66 17.37 -9.41
N GLN A 82 -3.95 17.13 -10.52
CA GLN A 82 -2.65 17.73 -10.81
C GLN A 82 -2.76 18.96 -11.74
N GLU A 83 -3.96 19.24 -12.26
CA GLU A 83 -4.33 20.45 -13.01
C GLU A 83 -4.88 21.52 -12.07
#